data_AF-A0A820KA01-F1
#
_entry.id   AF-A0A820KA01-F1
#
_cell.length_a   1.000
_cell.length_b   1.000
_cell.length_c   1.000
_cell.angle_alpha   90.00
_cell.angle_beta   90.00
_cell.angle_gamma   90.00
#
_symmetry.space_group_name_H-M   'P 1'
#
loop_
_entity.id
_entity.type
_entity.pdbx_description
1 polymer ?
#
loop_
_entity_poly.entity_id
_entity_poly.type
_entity_poly.pdbx_seq_one_letter_code
_entity_poly.pdbx_strand_id
1 'polypeptide(L)' 'NDLSDFYLTQNLVKLRHIIPTTIDIIEKLPSFCYLVRYDNVVSDHLEIKNVIYIFTKIVEHEHVKELQEFYYNIYL' A
#
# COMPACT_ATOMS: atom_id res chain seq x y z
N ASN A 1 -3.35 -6.22 -2.50
CA ASN A 1 -2.88 -5.87 -1.15
C ASN A 1 -4.05 -5.37 -0.32
N ASP A 2 -4.22 -5.96 0.86
CA ASP A 2 -5.32 -5.66 1.78
C ASP A 2 -4.87 -4.68 2.88
N LEU A 3 -5.82 -4.12 3.65
CA LEU A 3 -5.52 -3.21 4.78
C LEU A 3 -4.53 -3.81 5.79
N SER A 4 -4.52 -5.13 5.96
CA SER A 4 -3.60 -5.87 6.84
C SER A 4 -2.13 -5.69 6.46
N ASP A 5 -1.84 -5.64 5.15
CA ASP A 5 -0.47 -5.59 4.64
C ASP A 5 0.18 -4.24 4.94
N PHE A 6 -0.63 -3.18 4.93
CA PHE A 6 -0.19 -1.83 5.31
C PHE A 6 0.10 -1.71 6.81
N TYR A 7 -0.71 -2.31 7.67
CA TYR A 7 -0.44 -2.32 9.12
C TYR A 7 0.82 -3.12 9.45
N LEU A 8 1.04 -4.25 8.77
CA LEU A 8 2.28 -5.03 8.92
C LEU A 8 3.49 -4.20 8.48
N THR A 9 3.41 -3.57 7.30
CA THR A 9 4.46 -2.68 6.78
C THR A 9 4.77 -1.56 7.76
N GLN A 10 3.73 -0.94 8.35
CA GLN A 10 3.92 0.11 9.36
C GLN A 10 4.72 -0.39 10.57
N ASN A 11 4.44 -1.60 11.06
CA ASN A 11 5.15 -2.16 12.20
C ASN A 11 6.60 -2.51 11.87
N LEU A 12 6.86 -3.07 10.68
CA LEU A 12 8.22 -3.36 10.22
C LEU A 12 9.04 -2.08 10.05
N VAL A 13 8.46 -1.02 9.50
CA VAL A 13 9.09 0.31 9.42
C VAL A 13 9.43 0.85 10.80
N LYS A 14 8.52 0.73 11.78
CA LYS A 14 8.77 1.17 13.16
C LYS A 14 9.91 0.39 13.83
N LEU A 15 10.01 -0.92 13.56
CA LEU A 15 11.03 -1.80 14.14
C LEU A 15 12.38 -1.73 13.41
N ARG A 16 12.51 -0.93 12.33
CA ARG A 16 13.73 -0.85 11.51
C ARG A 16 15.00 -0.48 12.27
N HIS A 17 14.85 0.28 13.36
CA HIS A 17 15.97 0.70 14.21
C HIS A 17 16.57 -0.46 15.02
N ILE A 18 15.80 -1.54 15.17
CA ILE A 18 16.20 -2.80 15.82
C ILE A 18 16.69 -3.78 14.76
N ILE A 19 15.95 -3.90 13.65
CA ILE A 19 16.26 -4.82 12.55
C ILE A 19 16.24 -4.01 11.24
N PRO A 20 17.41 -3.67 10.67
CA PRO A 20 17.47 -2.96 9.40
C PRO A 20 16.71 -3.75 8.31
N THR A 21 15.61 -3.19 7.82
CA THR A 21 14.70 -3.88 6.89
C THR A 21 14.31 -2.92 5.77
N THR A 22 14.31 -3.42 4.53
CA THR A 22 13.72 -2.76 3.35
C THR A 22 12.49 -3.55 2.95
N ILE A 23 11.42 -2.88 2.53
CA ILE A 23 10.13 -3.50 2.25
C ILE A 23 9.74 -3.17 0.81
N ASP A 24 9.59 -4.18 -0.02
CA ASP A 24 9.04 -4.04 -1.36
C ASP A 24 7.57 -4.47 -1.33
N ILE A 25 6.67 -3.58 -1.69
CA ILE A 25 5.24 -3.88 -1.79
C ILE A 25 4.91 -4.07 -3.27
N ILE A 26 4.40 -5.25 -3.61
CA ILE A 26 4.06 -5.65 -4.98
C ILE A 26 2.55 -5.53 -5.16
N GLU A 27 2.08 -4.67 -6.05
CA GLU A 27 0.66 -4.51 -6.37
C GLU A 27 0.36 -4.83 -7.83
N LYS A 28 -0.74 -5.55 -8.03
CA LYS A 28 -1.24 -5.93 -9.34
C LYS A 28 -2.10 -4.82 -9.94
N LEU A 29 -2.78 -4.06 -9.10
CA LEU A 29 -3.58 -2.92 -9.52
C LEU A 29 -2.70 -1.70 -9.77
N PRO A 30 -3.13 -0.78 -10.67
CA PRO A 30 -2.33 0.41 -11.02
C PRO A 30 -2.17 1.41 -9.87
N SER A 31 -2.87 1.21 -8.75
CA SER A 31 -2.73 2.03 -7.55
C SER A 31 -3.00 1.23 -6.29
N PHE A 32 -2.20 1.45 -5.26
CA PHE A 32 -2.55 1.03 -3.90
C PHE A 32 -3.88 1.61 -3.44
N CYS A 33 -4.57 0.85 -2.58
CA CYS A 33 -5.87 1.23 -2.03
C CYS A 33 -6.95 1.41 -3.11
N TYR A 34 -6.86 0.69 -4.24
CA TYR A 34 -7.84 0.79 -5.33
C TYR A 34 -9.30 0.71 -4.83
N LEU A 35 -9.60 -0.22 -3.91
CA LEU A 35 -10.92 -0.35 -3.30
C LEU A 35 -11.33 0.88 -2.47
N VAL A 36 -10.38 1.50 -1.77
CA VAL A 36 -10.64 2.67 -0.91
C VAL A 36 -10.69 3.97 -1.73
N ARG A 37 -10.00 4.02 -2.88
CA ARG A 37 -9.94 5.17 -3.78
C ARG A 37 -11.04 5.18 -4.84
N TYR A 38 -11.45 4.03 -5.37
CA TYR A 38 -12.28 3.94 -6.57
C TYR A 38 -13.58 3.13 -6.40
N ASP A 39 -13.66 2.18 -5.47
CA ASP A 39 -14.62 1.07 -5.59
C ASP A 39 -15.56 0.93 -4.37
N ASN A 40 -16.19 2.03 -3.91
CA ASN A 40 -17.35 2.09 -2.96
C ASN A 40 -17.14 2.75 -1.58
N VAL A 41 -16.11 3.57 -1.37
CA VAL A 41 -16.15 4.48 -0.21
C VAL A 41 -17.07 5.65 -0.56
N VAL A 42 -18.37 5.45 -0.31
CA VAL A 42 -19.40 6.49 -0.36
C VAL A 42 -18.84 7.75 0.29
N SER A 43 -18.99 8.89 -0.40
CA SER A 43 -18.43 10.21 -0.10
C SER A 43 -18.56 10.68 1.36
N ASP A 44 -19.41 10.01 2.14
CA ASP A 44 -19.92 10.42 3.44
C ASP A 44 -19.11 9.84 4.62
N HIS A 45 -18.19 8.90 4.37
CA HIS A 45 -17.30 8.36 5.40
C HIS A 45 -15.88 8.94 5.30
N LEU A 46 -15.75 10.23 5.64
CA LEU A 46 -14.47 10.97 5.70
C LEU A 46 -13.39 10.26 6.51
N GLU A 47 -13.77 9.48 7.52
CA GLU A 47 -12.87 8.71 8.37
C GLU A 47 -12.05 7.67 7.59
N ILE A 48 -12.64 7.11 6.53
CA ILE A 48 -11.97 6.12 5.67
C ILE A 48 -10.90 6.79 4.80
N LYS A 49 -11.07 8.07 4.45
CA LYS A 49 -10.04 8.84 3.73
C LYS A 49 -8.79 9.08 4.59
N ASN A 50 -8.92 9.15 5.92
CA ASN A 50 -7.78 9.28 6.82
C ASN A 50 -6.88 8.04 6.80
N VAL A 51 -7.45 6.85 6.60
CA VAL A 51 -6.68 5.60 6.47
C VAL A 51 -5.84 5.62 5.19
N ILE A 52 -6.38 6.14 4.08
CA ILE A 52 -5.61 6.33 2.83
C ILE A 52 -4.40 7.24 3.06
N TYR A 53 -4.57 8.33 3.82
CA TYR A 53 -3.46 9.22 4.14
C TYR A 53 -2.35 8.50 4.90
N ILE A 54 -2.70 7.69 5.91
CA ILE A 54 -1.73 6.87 6.65
C ILE A 54 -1.00 5.91 5.72
N PHE A 55 -1.72 5.24 4.82
CA PHE A 55 -1.13 4.29 3.88
C PHE A 55 -0.22 4.96 2.87
N THR A 56 -0.61 6.13 2.37
CA THR A 56 0.23 6.94 1.49
C THR A 56 1.55 7.29 2.18
N LYS A 57 1.51 7.69 3.46
CA LYS A 57 2.72 7.99 4.23
C LYS A 57 3.61 6.77 4.49
N ILE A 58 3.04 5.58 4.59
CA ILE A 58 3.80 4.33 4.72
C ILE A 58 4.54 4.04 3.42
N VAL A 59 3.88 4.17 2.27
CA VAL A 59 4.49 3.93 0.95
C VAL A 59 5.55 4.98 0.60
N GLU A 60 5.35 6.24 1.01
CA GLU A 60 6.33 7.32 0.83
C GLU A 60 7.58 7.18 1.72
N HIS A 61 7.63 6.20 2.64
CA HIS A 61 8.77 6.00 3.52
C HIS A 61 9.99 5.53 2.73
N GLU A 62 11.17 6.11 2.99
CA GLU A 62 12.43 5.90 2.22
C GLU A 62 12.89 4.43 2.07
N HIS A 63 12.43 3.55 2.95
CA HIS A 63 12.74 2.11 2.97
C HIS A 63 11.58 1.22 2.48
N VAL A 64 10.54 1.84 1.93
CA VAL A 64 9.42 1.16 1.29
C VAL A 64 9.49 1.48 -0.20
N LYS A 65 9.38 0.45 -1.04
CA LYS A 65 9.31 0.61 -2.50
C LYS A 65 8.02 0.01 -3.02
N GLU A 66 7.36 0.76 -3.90
CA GLU A 66 6.24 0.28 -4.69
C GLU A 66 6.76 -0.37 -5.97
N LEU A 67 6.39 -1.62 -6.19
CA LEU A 67 6.65 -2.34 -7.43
C LEU A 67 5.31 -2.73 -8.06
N GLN A 68 5.09 -2.34 -9.32
CA GLN A 68 3.92 -2.76 -10.08
C GLN A 68 4.24 -4.02 -10.88
N GLU A 69 3.43 -5.06 -10.72
CA GLU A 69 3.51 -6.25 -11.58
C GLU A 69 2.77 -6.01 -12.90
N PHE A 70 3.52 -5.76 -13.97
CA PHE A 70 2.97 -5.74 -15.34
C PHE A 70 2.85 -7.17 -15.87
N TYR A 71 1.63 -7.74 -15.88
CA TYR A 71 1.34 -8.98 -16.59
C TYR A 71 1.18 -8.69 -18.09
N TYR A 72 2.21 -8.93 -18.89
CA TYR A 72 2.05 -9.11 -20.33
C TYR A 72 1.37 -10.46 -20.59
N ASN A 73 0.08 -10.46 -20.91
CA ASN A 73 -0.53 -11.62 -21.58
C ASN A 73 -0.04 -11.65 -23.03
N ILE A 74 1.07 -12.34 -23.28
CA ILE A 74 1.43 -12.75 -24.64
C ILE A 74 0.50 -13.91 -24.99
N TYR A 75 -0.58 -13.62 -25.72
CA TYR A 75 -1.31 -14.65 -26.42
C TYR A 75 -0.43 -15.10 -27.59
N LEU A 76 0.06 -16.34 -27.53
CA LEU A 76 0.67 -17.05 -28.66
C LEU A 76 -0.42 -17.59 -29.58
#